data_AF-A0A2U1KU26-F1
#
_entry.id   AF-A0A2U1KU26-F1
#
_cell.length_a   1.000
_cell.length_b   1.000
_cell.length_c   1.000
_cell.angle_alpha   90.00
_cell.angle_beta   90.00
_cell.angle_gamma   90.00
#
_symmetry.space_group_name_H-M   'P 1'
#
loop_
_entity.id
_entity.type
_entity.pdbx_description
1 polymer ?
#
loop_
_entity_poly.entity_id
_entity_poly.type
_entity_poly.pdbx_seq_one_letter_code
_entity_poly.pdbx_strand_id
1 'polypeptide(L)'
;MLILGENVNNLKVIDSSLRLIVVPLCIASMWLTLTNHEENEIYGDLEFSSVKGLKLFVSISAISAGYALVSLISSWVKNLMNKAWIFFVCDQVVAYLMVACGGSIGDIVYLAYNGNQKVTWSEACATYGKFCGRLNIILVLHFIAMFCFFVLSIISAYRVFTRYEPPSIASKEVEDTRT
;
A
#
# COMPACT_ATOMS: atom_id res chain seq x y z
N MET A 1 7.36 -28.81 -15.99
CA MET A 1 5.96 -28.34 -16.05
C MET A 1 5.26 -28.38 -14.67
N LEU A 2 5.38 -29.46 -13.89
CA LEU A 2 4.78 -29.56 -12.54
C LEU A 2 5.35 -28.56 -11.51
N ILE A 3 6.67 -28.30 -11.53
CA ILE A 3 7.34 -27.34 -10.62
C ILE A 3 6.91 -25.89 -10.88
N LEU A 4 6.55 -25.54 -12.13
CA LEU A 4 6.05 -24.21 -12.46
C LEU A 4 4.58 -24.03 -12.03
N GLY A 5 3.79 -25.11 -12.11
CA GLY A 5 2.36 -25.09 -11.76
C GLY A 5 2.08 -24.88 -10.26
N GLU A 6 2.89 -25.48 -9.39
CA GLU A 6 2.78 -25.30 -7.93
C GLU A 6 3.06 -23.85 -7.53
N ASN A 7 4.12 -23.25 -8.09
CA ASN A 7 4.47 -21.85 -7.85
C ASN A 7 3.37 -20.88 -8.30
N VAL A 8 2.74 -21.12 -9.46
CA VAL A 8 1.66 -20.25 -9.97
C VAL A 8 0.44 -20.26 -9.04
N ASN A 9 0.04 -21.43 -8.53
CA ASN A 9 -1.08 -21.52 -7.58
C ASN A 9 -0.76 -20.82 -6.26
N ASN A 10 0.45 -21.01 -5.73
CA ASN A 10 0.90 -20.35 -4.51
C ASN A 10 0.93 -18.82 -4.66
N LEU A 11 1.47 -18.29 -5.77
CA LEU A 11 1.46 -16.85 -6.05
C LEU A 11 0.04 -16.29 -6.17
N LYS A 12 -0.92 -17.07 -6.69
CA LYS A 12 -2.32 -16.65 -6.79
C LYS A 12 -2.99 -16.57 -5.42
N VAL A 13 -2.72 -17.53 -4.55
CA VAL A 13 -3.22 -17.51 -3.16
C VAL A 13 -2.64 -16.31 -2.42
N ILE A 14 -1.33 -16.10 -2.49
CA ILE A 14 -0.66 -14.97 -1.81
C ILE A 14 -1.23 -13.63 -2.26
N ASP A 15 -1.33 -13.38 -3.57
CA ASP A 15 -1.92 -12.16 -4.15
C ASP A 15 -3.36 -11.93 -3.68
N SER A 16 -4.18 -12.99 -3.65
CA SER A 16 -5.56 -12.91 -3.17
C SER A 16 -5.64 -12.59 -1.68
N SER A 17 -4.79 -13.23 -0.87
CA SER A 17 -4.71 -13.01 0.58
C SER A 17 -4.23 -11.60 0.91
N LEU A 18 -3.21 -11.09 0.21
CA LEU A 18 -2.72 -9.72 0.40
C LEU A 18 -3.80 -8.69 0.09
N ARG A 19 -4.54 -8.83 -1.01
CA ARG A 19 -5.67 -7.94 -1.33
C ARG A 19 -6.76 -7.99 -0.27
N LEU A 20 -7.05 -9.18 0.26
CA LEU A 20 -8.03 -9.34 1.35
C LEU A 20 -7.57 -8.67 2.66
N ILE A 21 -6.28 -8.73 2.99
CA ILE A 21 -5.70 -8.14 4.22
C ILE A 21 -5.63 -6.62 4.15
N VAL A 22 -5.29 -6.07 2.98
CA VAL A 22 -5.12 -4.62 2.78
C VAL A 22 -6.43 -3.85 2.97
N VAL A 23 -7.56 -4.41 2.53
CA VAL A 23 -8.87 -3.74 2.63
C VAL A 23 -9.23 -3.33 4.06
N PRO A 24 -9.27 -4.25 5.06
CA PRO A 24 -9.58 -3.87 6.43
C PRO A 24 -8.49 -2.97 7.04
N LEU A 25 -7.21 -3.12 6.67
CA LEU A 25 -6.16 -2.22 7.15
C LEU A 25 -6.40 -0.77 6.70
N CYS A 26 -6.68 -0.55 5.41
CA CYS A 26 -6.97 0.78 4.87
C CYS A 26 -8.29 1.35 5.43
N ILE A 27 -9.32 0.52 5.62
CA ILE A 27 -10.59 0.95 6.21
C ILE A 27 -10.40 1.33 7.68
N ALA A 28 -9.70 0.50 8.45
CA ALA A 28 -9.44 0.76 9.88
C ALA A 28 -8.59 2.03 10.07
N SER A 29 -7.55 2.19 9.25
CA SER A 29 -6.68 3.37 9.34
C SER A 29 -7.43 4.64 8.93
N MET A 30 -8.22 4.60 7.86
CA MET A 30 -9.09 5.69 7.44
C MET A 30 -10.11 6.06 8.53
N TRP A 31 -10.80 5.06 9.09
CA TRP A 31 -11.78 5.26 10.16
C TRP A 31 -11.15 5.90 11.40
N LEU A 32 -9.97 5.42 11.80
CA LEU A 32 -9.23 5.97 12.93
C LEU A 32 -8.83 7.42 12.69
N THR A 33 -8.42 7.78 11.47
CA THR A 33 -8.14 9.18 11.10
C THR A 33 -9.38 10.06 11.13
N LEU A 34 -10.49 9.62 10.54
CA LEU A 34 -11.74 10.39 10.50
C LEU A 34 -12.31 10.66 11.89
N THR A 35 -12.11 9.74 12.82
CA THR A 35 -12.56 9.85 14.20
C THR A 35 -11.51 10.49 15.13
N ASN A 36 -10.36 10.91 14.60
CA ASN A 36 -9.29 11.53 15.37
C ASN A 36 -9.56 13.03 15.57
N HIS A 37 -10.01 13.38 16.78
CA HIS A 37 -10.15 14.74 17.26
C HIS A 37 -9.78 14.79 18.74
N GLU A 38 -9.24 15.93 19.17
CA GLU A 38 -8.96 16.24 20.57
C GLU A 38 -9.18 17.73 20.81
N GLU A 39 -10.00 18.04 21.82
CA GLU A 39 -10.36 19.41 22.20
C GLU A 39 -9.45 19.89 23.34
N ASN A 40 -9.11 21.17 23.34
CA ASN A 40 -8.30 21.77 24.41
C ASN A 40 -8.76 23.20 24.71
N GLU A 41 -9.05 23.52 25.97
CA GLU A 41 -9.59 24.82 26.37
C GLU A 41 -8.62 26.00 26.14
N ILE A 42 -7.31 25.77 26.15
CA ILE A 42 -6.28 26.81 26.04
C ILE A 42 -5.85 27.01 24.59
N TYR A 43 -5.66 25.91 23.86
CA TYR A 43 -5.07 25.93 22.52
C TYR A 43 -6.10 25.73 21.39
N GLY A 44 -7.35 25.41 21.73
CA GLY A 44 -8.42 25.12 20.78
C GLY A 44 -8.40 23.66 20.27
N ASP A 45 -9.25 23.40 19.29
CA ASP A 45 -9.52 22.03 18.82
C ASP A 45 -8.54 21.57 17.74
N LEU A 46 -8.07 20.33 17.87
CA LEU A 46 -7.22 19.67 16.89
C LEU A 46 -7.97 18.49 16.25
N GLU A 47 -8.34 18.68 14.99
CA GLU A 47 -9.02 17.67 14.18
C GLU A 47 -8.15 17.21 13.00
N PHE A 48 -8.48 16.04 12.45
CA PHE A 48 -7.87 15.56 11.22
C PHE A 48 -8.05 16.54 10.04
N SER A 49 -9.15 17.30 10.03
CA SER A 49 -9.52 18.22 8.97
C SER A 49 -8.54 19.42 8.89
N SER A 50 -7.92 19.79 10.01
CA SER A 50 -6.95 20.89 10.10
C SER A 50 -5.60 20.54 9.49
N VAL A 51 -5.27 19.25 9.39
CA VAL A 51 -3.96 18.77 8.90
C VAL A 51 -4.08 18.24 7.47
N LYS A 52 -3.50 18.96 6.51
CA LYS A 52 -3.56 18.59 5.08
C LYS A 52 -3.03 17.18 4.79
N GLY A 53 -1.98 16.75 5.50
CA GLY A 53 -1.42 15.39 5.36
C GLY A 53 -2.43 14.29 5.71
N LEU A 54 -3.30 14.52 6.70
CA LEU A 54 -4.33 13.55 7.10
C LEU A 54 -5.50 13.51 6.11
N LYS A 55 -5.85 14.65 5.49
CA LYS A 55 -6.80 14.68 4.37
C LYS A 55 -6.28 13.87 3.16
N LEU A 56 -5.02 14.06 2.80
CA LEU A 56 -4.38 13.28 1.74
C LEU A 56 -4.38 11.78 2.07
N PHE A 57 -4.07 11.43 3.32
CA PHE A 57 -4.09 10.05 3.79
C PHE A 57 -5.46 9.37 3.66
N VAL A 58 -6.54 10.04 4.07
CA VAL A 58 -7.89 9.50 3.95
C VAL A 58 -8.22 9.20 2.48
N SER A 59 -7.89 10.13 1.57
CA SER A 59 -8.09 9.94 0.13
C SER A 59 -7.30 8.76 -0.43
N ILE A 60 -6.01 8.64 -0.08
CA ILE A 60 -5.15 7.54 -0.57
C ILE A 60 -5.60 6.19 0.01
N SER A 61 -5.99 6.16 1.29
CA SER A 61 -6.53 4.94 1.93
C SER A 61 -7.84 4.49 1.25
N ALA A 62 -8.72 5.43 0.91
CA ALA A 62 -9.97 5.12 0.20
C ALA A 62 -9.72 4.58 -1.22
N ILE A 63 -8.83 5.23 -1.99
CA ILE A 63 -8.43 4.77 -3.34
C ILE A 63 -7.85 3.35 -3.26
N SER A 64 -6.97 3.12 -2.29
CA SER A 64 -6.27 1.85 -2.11
C SER A 64 -7.22 0.72 -1.71
N ALA A 65 -8.14 0.97 -0.77
CA ALA A 65 -9.17 0.01 -0.38
C ALA A 65 -10.12 -0.31 -1.55
N GLY A 66 -10.59 0.72 -2.27
CA GLY A 66 -11.46 0.55 -3.43
C GLY A 66 -10.79 -0.26 -4.53
N TYR A 67 -9.53 0.04 -4.85
CA TYR A 67 -8.76 -0.73 -5.82
C TYR A 67 -8.55 -2.18 -5.39
N ALA A 68 -8.17 -2.43 -4.13
CA ALA A 68 -7.99 -3.78 -3.59
C ALA A 68 -9.28 -4.62 -3.67
N LEU A 69 -10.44 -4.02 -3.39
CA LEU A 69 -11.75 -4.66 -3.54
C LEU A 69 -12.08 -4.99 -5.00
N VAL A 70 -11.94 -4.00 -5.90
CA VAL A 70 -12.24 -4.19 -7.33
C VAL A 70 -11.33 -5.26 -7.93
N SER A 71 -10.03 -5.23 -7.60
CA SER A 71 -9.08 -6.22 -8.08
C SER A 71 -9.34 -7.62 -7.52
N LEU A 72 -9.76 -7.73 -6.25
CA LEU A 72 -10.18 -9.00 -5.66
C LEU A 72 -11.40 -9.56 -6.40
N ILE A 73 -12.46 -8.78 -6.58
CA ILE A 73 -13.68 -9.20 -7.29
C ILE A 73 -13.35 -9.62 -8.73
N SER A 74 -12.54 -8.82 -9.43
CA SER A 74 -12.16 -9.08 -10.81
C SER A 74 -11.36 -10.38 -10.97
N SER A 75 -10.66 -10.85 -9.94
CA SER A 75 -9.90 -12.11 -9.99
C SER A 75 -10.80 -13.36 -9.96
N TRP A 76 -12.05 -13.22 -9.50
CA TRP A 76 -13.06 -14.29 -9.43
C TRP A 76 -13.92 -14.38 -10.69
N VAL A 77 -14.02 -13.28 -11.45
CA VAL A 77 -14.79 -13.23 -12.70
C VAL A 77 -13.98 -13.83 -13.86
N LYS A 78 -14.48 -14.92 -14.47
CA LYS A 78 -13.89 -15.50 -15.69
C LYS A 78 -13.94 -14.46 -16.83
N ASN A 79 -12.85 -14.34 -17.60
CA ASN A 79 -12.62 -13.44 -18.75
C ASN A 79 -12.03 -12.03 -18.52
N LEU A 80 -11.82 -11.54 -17.29
CA LEU A 80 -11.07 -10.27 -17.09
C LEU A 80 -9.54 -10.45 -17.03
N MET A 81 -9.07 -11.69 -16.85
CA MET A 81 -7.67 -12.03 -16.56
C MET A 81 -6.68 -11.79 -17.72
N ASN A 82 -7.15 -11.42 -18.92
CA ASN A 82 -6.28 -11.13 -20.06
C ASN A 82 -5.62 -9.73 -20.00
N LYS A 83 -5.79 -9.02 -18.89
CA LYS A 83 -5.30 -7.65 -18.64
C LYS A 83 -4.17 -7.61 -17.58
N ALA A 84 -3.24 -8.57 -17.59
CA ALA A 84 -2.13 -8.63 -16.62
C ALA A 84 -1.33 -7.32 -16.50
N TRP A 85 -1.15 -6.61 -17.62
CA TRP A 85 -0.52 -5.28 -17.66
C TRP A 85 -1.29 -4.21 -16.89
N ILE A 86 -2.62 -4.22 -16.91
CA ILE A 86 -3.43 -3.23 -16.19
C ILE A 86 -3.31 -3.46 -14.68
N PHE A 87 -3.37 -4.71 -14.23
CA PHE A 87 -3.15 -5.02 -12.81
C PHE A 87 -1.76 -4.60 -12.36
N PHE A 88 -0.72 -4.90 -13.15
CA PHE A 88 0.63 -4.45 -12.86
C PHE A 88 0.74 -2.93 -12.74
N VAL A 89 0.26 -2.17 -13.74
CA VAL A 89 0.33 -0.70 -13.70
C VAL A 89 -0.46 -0.15 -12.50
N CYS A 90 -1.66 -0.65 -12.24
CA CYS A 90 -2.45 -0.19 -11.10
C CYS A 90 -1.81 -0.55 -9.75
N ASP A 91 -1.30 -1.77 -9.58
CA ASP A 91 -0.60 -2.19 -8.36
C ASP A 91 0.63 -1.30 -8.10
N GLN A 92 1.38 -0.93 -9.15
CA GLN A 92 2.50 0.00 -9.04
C GLN A 92 2.06 1.41 -8.63
N VAL A 93 1.07 1.97 -9.32
CA VAL A 93 0.56 3.33 -9.02
C VAL A 93 0.09 3.40 -7.57
N VAL A 94 -0.66 2.42 -7.10
CA VAL A 94 -1.13 2.40 -5.71
C VAL A 94 0.03 2.22 -4.73
N ALA A 95 1.00 1.34 -5.02
CA ALA A 95 2.19 1.20 -4.17
C ALA A 95 2.96 2.54 -4.04
N TYR A 96 3.17 3.27 -5.13
CA TYR A 96 3.82 4.59 -5.10
C TYR A 96 3.01 5.63 -4.31
N LEU A 97 1.68 5.65 -4.47
CA LEU A 97 0.80 6.51 -3.69
C LEU A 97 0.91 6.20 -2.18
N MET A 98 0.93 4.92 -1.80
CA MET A 98 1.08 4.49 -0.41
C MET A 98 2.43 4.92 0.17
N VAL A 99 3.52 4.78 -0.58
CA VAL A 99 4.86 5.23 -0.16
C VAL A 99 4.90 6.75 0.03
N ALA A 100 4.42 7.51 -0.95
CA ALA A 100 4.38 8.98 -0.88
C ALA A 100 3.55 9.46 0.32
N CYS A 101 2.41 8.81 0.55
CA CYS A 101 1.55 9.08 1.70
C CYS A 101 2.24 8.74 3.03
N GLY A 102 2.95 7.62 3.09
CA GLY A 102 3.71 7.20 4.27
C GLY A 102 4.79 8.21 4.65
N GLY A 103 5.51 8.74 3.66
CA GLY A 103 6.46 9.84 3.86
C GLY A 103 5.76 11.08 4.43
N SER A 104 4.67 11.52 3.80
CA SER A 104 3.94 12.71 4.26
C SER A 104 3.43 12.59 5.69
N ILE A 105 2.89 11.44 6.10
CA ILE A 105 2.38 11.26 7.47
C ILE A 105 3.51 11.06 8.45
N GLY A 106 4.58 10.35 8.05
CA GLY A 106 5.79 10.23 8.84
C GLY A 106 6.34 11.61 9.22
N ASP A 107 6.40 12.55 8.27
CA ASP A 107 6.83 13.93 8.52
C ASP A 107 5.87 14.67 9.48
N ILE A 108 4.55 14.50 9.32
CA ILE A 108 3.56 15.10 10.22
C ILE A 108 3.70 14.55 11.64
N VAL A 109 3.86 13.24 11.80
CA VAL A 109 4.08 12.60 13.10
C VAL A 109 5.38 13.10 13.71
N TYR A 110 6.45 13.15 12.92
CA TYR A 110 7.74 13.67 13.38
C TYR A 110 7.64 15.12 13.88
N LEU A 111 7.01 16.01 13.11
CA LEU A 111 6.81 17.41 13.49
C LEU A 111 5.87 17.56 14.70
N ALA A 112 4.86 16.70 14.83
CA ALA A 112 3.95 16.74 15.96
C ALA A 112 4.66 16.40 17.28
N TYR A 113 5.62 15.45 17.25
CA TYR A 113 6.37 15.03 18.44
C TYR A 113 7.61 15.86 18.74
N ASN A 114 8.30 16.39 17.72
CA ASN A 114 9.59 17.03 17.90
C ASN A 114 9.57 18.53 17.60
N GLY A 115 8.55 19.00 16.87
CA GLY A 115 8.55 20.34 16.29
C GLY A 115 9.70 20.58 15.31
N ASN A 116 9.87 21.82 14.88
CA ASN A 116 11.05 22.30 14.15
C ASN A 116 11.22 23.80 14.35
N GLN A 117 12.22 24.19 15.15
CA GLN A 117 12.50 25.58 15.47
C GLN A 117 12.86 26.43 14.23
N LYS A 118 13.48 25.84 13.20
CA LYS A 118 13.92 26.60 12.01
C LYS A 118 12.76 27.15 11.18
N VAL A 119 11.61 26.49 11.24
CA VAL A 119 10.37 26.91 10.54
C VAL A 119 9.27 27.29 11.53
N THR A 120 9.64 27.53 12.79
CA THR A 120 8.71 27.93 13.88
C THR A 120 7.55 26.96 14.08
N TRP A 121 7.77 25.66 13.83
CA TRP A 121 6.77 24.63 14.06
C TRP A 121 6.88 24.12 15.50
N SER A 122 5.82 24.29 16.29
CA SER A 122 5.77 23.84 17.68
C SER A 122 5.45 22.36 17.80
N GLU A 123 5.97 21.72 18.84
CA GLU A 123 5.53 20.37 19.25
C GLU A 123 4.04 20.42 19.63
N ALA A 124 3.24 19.51 19.08
CA ALA A 124 1.81 19.40 19.36
C ALA A 124 1.50 18.29 20.38
N CYS A 125 2.27 17.20 20.38
CA CYS A 125 1.96 16.01 21.15
C CYS A 125 2.13 16.15 22.66
N ALA A 126 2.89 17.16 23.12
CA ALA A 126 2.92 17.54 24.53
C ALA A 126 1.54 17.94 25.07
N THR A 127 0.71 18.56 24.21
CA THR A 127 -0.64 19.00 24.56
C THR A 127 -1.71 18.00 24.10
N TYR A 128 -1.57 17.45 22.89
CA TYR A 128 -2.57 16.59 22.24
C TYR A 128 -2.13 15.11 22.21
N GLY A 129 -1.88 14.56 23.40
CA GLY A 129 -1.31 13.23 23.56
C GLY A 129 -2.20 12.11 23.00
N LYS A 130 -3.53 12.23 23.13
CA LYS A 130 -4.48 11.21 22.65
C LYS A 130 -4.53 11.18 21.12
N PHE A 131 -4.58 12.36 20.50
CA PHE A 131 -4.51 12.54 19.06
C PHE A 131 -3.22 11.94 18.50
N CYS A 132 -2.09 12.24 19.13
CA CYS A 132 -0.77 11.73 18.72
C CYS A 132 -0.58 10.24 18.97
N GLY A 133 -1.20 9.68 20.01
CA GLY A 133 -1.25 8.22 20.21
C GLY A 133 -1.98 7.52 19.06
N ARG A 134 -3.14 8.05 18.66
CA ARG A 134 -3.90 7.55 17.50
C ARG A 134 -3.15 7.73 16.18
N LEU A 135 -2.47 8.86 15.99
CA LEU A 135 -1.63 9.09 14.81
C LEU A 135 -0.55 8.01 14.61
N ASN A 136 0.11 7.55 15.69
CA ASN A 136 1.08 6.45 15.57
C ASN A 136 0.41 5.14 15.15
N ILE A 137 -0.77 4.82 15.69
CA ILE A 137 -1.50 3.61 15.29
C ILE A 137 -1.87 3.69 13.79
N ILE A 138 -2.35 4.85 13.33
CA ILE A 138 -2.65 5.12 11.92
C ILE A 138 -1.40 4.89 11.06
N LEU A 139 -0.25 5.43 11.48
CA LEU A 139 1.02 5.30 10.78
C LEU A 139 1.44 3.83 10.66
N VAL A 140 1.37 3.06 11.74
CA VAL A 140 1.71 1.63 11.75
C VAL A 140 0.79 0.83 10.80
N LEU A 141 -0.53 1.03 10.88
CA LEU A 141 -1.48 0.38 9.99
C LEU A 141 -1.18 0.68 8.52
N HIS A 142 -0.83 1.94 8.22
CA HIS A 142 -0.45 2.37 6.88
C HIS A 142 0.82 1.69 6.39
N PHE A 143 1.86 1.59 7.22
CA PHE A 143 3.11 0.91 6.85
C PHE A 143 2.89 -0.57 6.55
N ILE A 144 2.03 -1.26 7.32
CA ILE A 144 1.66 -2.65 7.04
C ILE A 144 0.95 -2.76 5.69
N ALA A 145 -0.06 -1.91 5.43
CA ALA A 145 -0.79 -1.90 4.17
C ALA A 145 0.12 -1.55 2.97
N MET A 146 1.03 -0.60 3.15
CA MET A 146 2.03 -0.19 2.16
C MET A 146 2.97 -1.35 1.81
N PHE A 147 3.45 -2.10 2.82
CA PHE A 147 4.26 -3.29 2.59
C PHE A 147 3.50 -4.37 1.82
N CYS A 148 2.22 -4.60 2.12
CA CYS A 148 1.39 -5.52 1.33
C CYS A 148 1.28 -5.08 -0.13
N PHE A 149 1.07 -3.79 -0.41
CA PHE A 149 1.05 -3.26 -1.78
C PHE A 149 2.41 -3.37 -2.48
N PHE A 150 3.51 -3.19 -1.76
CA PHE A 150 4.85 -3.42 -2.29
C PHE A 150 5.04 -4.87 -2.75
N VAL A 151 4.61 -5.85 -1.95
CA VAL A 151 4.66 -7.27 -2.33
C VAL A 151 3.72 -7.57 -3.51
N LEU A 152 2.51 -6.99 -3.55
CA LEU A 152 1.59 -7.10 -4.69
C LEU A 152 2.21 -6.55 -5.99
N SER A 153 2.91 -5.42 -5.89
CA SER A 153 3.67 -4.79 -6.97
C SER A 153 4.77 -5.72 -7.53
N ILE A 154 5.50 -6.44 -6.66
CA ILE A 154 6.51 -7.42 -7.08
C ILE A 154 5.85 -8.63 -7.76
N ILE A 155 4.78 -9.18 -7.17
CA ILE A 155 4.07 -10.35 -7.72
C ILE A 155 3.49 -10.03 -9.10
N SER A 156 2.88 -8.86 -9.27
CA SER A 156 2.31 -8.44 -10.54
C SER A 156 3.38 -8.21 -11.61
N ALA A 157 4.52 -7.62 -11.23
CA ALA A 157 5.69 -7.48 -12.10
C ALA A 157 6.20 -8.85 -12.57
N TYR A 158 6.43 -9.77 -11.64
CA TYR A 158 6.90 -11.11 -11.93
C TYR A 158 5.97 -11.84 -12.92
N ARG A 159 4.65 -11.79 -12.71
CA ARG A 159 3.67 -12.43 -13.60
C ARG A 159 3.65 -11.85 -15.02
N VAL A 160 3.97 -10.57 -15.18
CA VAL A 160 4.05 -9.92 -16.50
C VAL A 160 5.36 -10.26 -17.18
N PHE A 161 6.49 -10.08 -16.49
CA PHE A 161 7.81 -10.20 -17.12
C PHE A 161 8.26 -11.65 -17.39
N THR A 162 7.84 -12.62 -16.58
CA THR A 162 8.13 -14.06 -16.84
C THR A 162 7.53 -14.58 -18.14
N ARG A 163 6.49 -13.94 -18.68
CA ARG A 163 5.93 -14.31 -19.99
C ARG A 163 6.86 -13.99 -21.16
N TYR A 164 7.88 -13.17 -20.93
CA TYR A 164 8.84 -12.72 -21.94
C TYR A 164 10.25 -13.31 -21.71
N GLU A 165 10.40 -14.31 -20.84
CA GLU A 165 11.69 -14.99 -20.67
C GLU A 165 12.15 -15.61 -22.01
N PRO A 166 13.38 -15.32 -22.46
CA PRO A 166 13.90 -15.89 -23.70
C PRO A 166 14.04 -17.41 -23.54
N PRO A 167 13.76 -18.21 -24.59
CA PRO A 167 13.96 -19.66 -24.52
C PRO A 167 15.41 -19.97 -24.12
N SER A 168 15.59 -20.86 -23.15
CA SER A 168 16.90 -21.26 -22.66
C SER A 168 17.75 -21.82 -23.81
N ILE A 169 18.95 -21.26 -24.01
CA ILE A 169 19.90 -21.62 -25.09
C ILE A 169 20.29 -23.11 -25.08
N ALA A 170 20.02 -23.83 -23.98
CA ALA A 170 20.29 -25.27 -23.82
C ALA A 170 19.67 -26.17 -24.91
N SER A 171 18.62 -25.73 -25.62
CA SER A 171 18.08 -26.51 -26.74
C SER A 171 18.88 -26.37 -28.04
N LYS A 172 19.70 -25.33 -28.21
CA LYS A 172 20.50 -25.13 -29.43
C LYS A 172 21.78 -25.95 -29.45
N GLU A 173 22.45 -26.16 -28.31
CA GLU A 173 23.66 -26.99 -28.26
C GLU A 173 23.36 -28.48 -28.51
N VAL A 174 22.19 -28.97 -28.10
CA VAL A 174 21.81 -30.39 -28.27
C VAL A 174 21.44 -30.74 -29.72
N GLU A 175 21.06 -29.75 -30.53
CA GLU A 175 20.79 -29.94 -31.97
C GLU A 175 22.05 -29.75 -32.81
N ASP A 176 22.93 -28.79 -32.46
CA ASP A 176 24.21 -28.58 -33.14
C ASP A 176 25.24 -29.70 -32.86
N THR A 177 25.10 -30.42 -31.74
CA THR A 177 25.94 -31.61 -31.45
C THR A 177 25.42 -32.90 -32.12
N ARG A 178 24.25 -32.87 -32.79
CA ARG A 178 23.66 -34.03 -33.50
C ARG A 178 23.72 -33.93 -35.03
N THR A 179 24.19 -32.83 -35.59
CA THR A 179 24.52 -32.66 -37.02
C THR A 179 26.01 -32.78 -37.28
#